data_AF-A0A7C4CQ45-F1
#
_entry.id   AF-A0A7C4CQ45-F1
#
_cell.length_a   1.000
_cell.length_b   1.000
_cell.length_c   1.000
_cell.angle_alpha   90.00
_cell.angle_beta   90.00
_cell.angle_gamma   90.00
#
_symmetry.space_group_name_H-M   'P 1'
#
loop_
_entity.id
_entity.type
_entity.pdbx_description
1 polymer ?
#
loop_
_entity_poly.entity_id
_entity_poly.type
_entity_poly.pdbx_seq_one_letter_code
_entity_poly.pdbx_strand_id
1 'polypeptide(L)' 'MREDLPARRIDKVDTRPLKRLVIEKFPRDSPLRVILAERDTLQAEEFLAKLETWLLLLKEGCDGYKILEKF' A
#
# COMPACT_ATOMS: atom_id res chain seq x y z
N MET A 1 -28.76 18.14 -17.02
CA MET A 1 -27.84 17.19 -17.69
C MET A 1 -26.48 17.43 -17.07
N ARG A 2 -26.04 16.59 -16.11
CA ARG A 2 -24.68 16.69 -15.56
C ARG A 2 -23.78 15.96 -16.54
N GLU A 3 -22.87 16.69 -17.18
CA GLU A 3 -21.81 16.06 -17.97
C GLU A 3 -20.84 15.42 -16.98
N ASP A 4 -20.91 14.09 -16.87
CA ASP A 4 -19.87 13.32 -16.20
C ASP A 4 -18.58 13.48 -17.01
N LEU A 5 -17.69 14.35 -16.52
CA LEU A 5 -16.31 14.46 -17.01
C LEU A 5 -15.71 13.04 -17.03
N PRO A 6 -15.00 12.62 -18.11
CA PRO A 6 -14.42 11.29 -18.15
C PRO A 6 -13.48 11.16 -16.96
N ALA A 7 -13.83 10.28 -16.02
CA ALA A 7 -13.01 9.97 -14.87
C ALA A 7 -11.61 9.66 -15.38
N ARG A 8 -10.63 10.48 -14.98
CA ARG A 8 -9.25 10.36 -15.42
C ARG A 8 -8.81 8.93 -15.09
N ARG A 9 -8.65 8.08 -16.11
CA ARG A 9 -8.19 6.70 -15.92
C ARG A 9 -6.78 6.76 -15.35
N ILE A 10 -6.63 6.28 -14.13
CA ILE A 10 -5.32 6.03 -13.54
C ILE A 10 -4.98 4.62 -13.94
N ASP A 11 -4.10 4.47 -14.92
CA ASP A 11 -3.68 3.14 -15.38
C ASP A 11 -2.52 2.61 -14.54
N LYS A 12 -1.74 3.49 -13.90
CA LYS A 12 -0.53 3.13 -13.14
C LYS A 12 -0.48 3.81 -11.78
N VAL A 13 0.02 3.07 -10.80
CA VAL A 13 0.19 3.51 -9.41
C VAL A 13 1.68 3.47 -9.04
N ASP A 14 2.22 4.60 -8.57
CA ASP A 14 3.57 4.67 -7.99
C ASP A 14 3.54 4.14 -6.55
N THR A 15 4.27 3.06 -6.29
CA THR A 15 4.30 2.39 -4.98
C THR A 15 5.47 2.84 -4.11
N ARG A 16 6.40 3.68 -4.63
CA ARG A 16 7.56 4.17 -3.86
C ARG A 16 7.16 4.90 -2.57
N PRO A 17 6.11 5.75 -2.54
CA PRO A 17 5.66 6.35 -1.29
C PRO A 17 5.23 5.31 -0.25
N LEU A 18 4.53 4.25 -0.68
CA LEU A 18 4.10 3.15 0.19
C LEU A 18 5.30 2.35 0.72
N LYS A 19 6.28 2.04 -0.14
CA LYS A 19 7.53 1.38 0.27
C LYS A 19 8.29 2.19 1.31
N ARG A 20 8.40 3.51 1.13
CA ARG A 20 9.03 4.40 2.12
C ARG A 20 8.31 4.35 3.45
N LEU A 21 6.98 4.45 3.45
CA LEU A 21 6.17 4.32 4.66
C LEU A 21 6.44 3.00 5.40
N VAL A 22 6.49 1.89 4.66
CA VAL A 22 6.78 0.56 5.22
C VAL A 22 8.18 0.50 5.86
N ILE A 23 9.19 1.05 5.19
CA ILE A 23 10.57 1.10 5.73
C ILE A 23 10.64 1.94 7.01
N GLU A 24 9.98 3.09 7.02
CA GLU A 24 10.06 4.08 8.11
C GLU A 24 9.25 3.69 9.34
N LYS A 25 8.10 3.04 9.15
CA LYS A 25 7.12 2.83 10.23
C LYS A 25 7.01 1.39 10.72
N PHE A 26 7.47 0.41 9.95
CA PHE A 26 7.29 -1.01 10.28
C PHE A 26 8.63 -1.71 10.56
N PRO A 27 8.70 -2.63 11.53
CA PRO A 27 9.92 -3.35 11.87
C PRO A 27 10.35 -4.30 10.73
N ARG A 28 11.60 -4.78 10.77
CA ARG A 28 12.24 -5.57 9.70
C ARG A 28 11.56 -6.91 9.41
N ASP A 29 10.91 -7.46 10.40
CA ASP A 29 10.18 -8.73 10.41
C ASP A 29 8.68 -8.57 10.16
N SER A 30 8.18 -7.33 9.98
CA SER A 30 6.77 -7.09 9.70
C SER A 30 6.35 -7.80 8.40
N PRO A 31 5.25 -8.57 8.41
CA PRO A 31 4.73 -9.22 7.20
C PRO A 31 4.46 -8.23 6.06
N LEU A 32 4.08 -6.99 6.40
CA LEU A 32 3.82 -5.91 5.44
C LEU A 32 5.05 -5.52 4.63
N ARG A 33 6.27 -5.89 5.05
CA ARG A 33 7.50 -5.66 4.28
C ARG A 33 7.55 -6.41 2.95
N VAL A 34 6.62 -7.34 2.69
CA VAL A 34 6.45 -7.96 1.36
C VAL A 34 6.26 -6.92 0.24
N ILE A 35 5.69 -5.74 0.56
CA ILE A 35 5.51 -4.63 -0.38
C ILE A 35 6.86 -4.17 -1.00
N LEU A 36 7.98 -4.32 -0.28
CA LEU A 36 9.28 -3.87 -0.76
C LEU A 36 9.78 -4.68 -1.97
N ALA A 37 9.31 -5.92 -2.12
CA ALA A 37 9.66 -6.78 -3.25
C ALA A 37 8.89 -6.46 -4.54
N GLU A 38 7.85 -5.65 -4.46
CA GLU A 38 7.00 -5.29 -5.61
C GLU A 38 7.72 -4.33 -6.57
N ARG A 39 7.18 -4.16 -7.78
CA ARG A 39 7.66 -3.10 -8.69
C ARG A 39 7.31 -1.71 -8.13
N ASP A 40 8.15 -0.71 -8.43
CA ASP A 40 7.93 0.69 -8.06
C ASP A 40 6.70 1.30 -8.75
N THR A 41 6.24 0.68 -9.82
CA THR A 41 5.02 1.07 -10.53
C THR A 41 4.22 -0.18 -10.86
N LEU A 42 2.94 -0.18 -10.52
CA LEU A 42 2.00 -1.24 -10.80
C LEU A 42 0.89 -0.72 -11.72
N GLN A 43 0.27 -1.62 -12.48
CA GLN A 43 -1.01 -1.28 -13.10
C GLN A 43 -2.08 -1.11 -12.02
N ALA A 44 -3.13 -0.34 -12.30
CA ALA A 44 -4.20 -0.11 -11.33
C ALA A 44 -4.89 -1.41 -10.90
N GLU A 45 -5.15 -2.35 -11.82
CA GLU A 45 -5.76 -3.62 -11.44
C GLU A 45 -4.82 -4.48 -10.57
N GLU A 46 -3.52 -4.49 -10.90
CA GLU A 46 -2.50 -5.19 -10.09
C GLU A 46 -2.41 -4.61 -8.68
N PHE A 47 -2.45 -3.28 -8.56
CA PHE A 47 -2.44 -2.60 -7.27
C PHE A 47 -3.69 -2.96 -6.45
N LEU A 48 -4.88 -2.89 -7.05
CA LEU A 48 -6.14 -3.22 -6.37
C LEU A 48 -6.17 -4.68 -5.91
N ALA A 49 -5.72 -5.62 -6.74
CA ALA A 49 -5.66 -7.03 -6.37
C ALA A 49 -4.72 -7.28 -5.17
N LYS A 50 -3.59 -6.57 -5.10
CA LYS A 50 -2.63 -6.70 -3.99
C LYS A 50 -3.05 -5.94 -2.74
N LEU A 51 -3.86 -4.88 -2.88
CA LEU A 51 -4.29 -4.02 -1.78
C LEU A 51 -5.02 -4.81 -0.68
N GLU A 52 -5.88 -5.76 -1.05
CA GLU A 52 -6.59 -6.60 -0.08
C GLU A 52 -5.62 -7.41 0.79
N THR A 53 -4.60 -8.02 0.17
CA THR A 53 -3.55 -8.76 0.89
C THR A 53 -2.74 -7.83 1.80
N TRP A 54 -2.32 -6.66 1.31
CA TRP A 54 -1.56 -5.72 2.12
C TRP A 54 -2.36 -5.18 3.31
N LEU A 55 -3.67 -4.96 3.15
CA LEU A 55 -4.53 -4.55 4.25
C LEU A 55 -4.70 -5.65 5.30
N LEU A 56 -4.73 -6.92 4.88
CA LEU A 56 -4.73 -8.04 5.81
C LEU A 56 -3.41 -8.09 6.61
N LEU A 57 -2.27 -8.03 5.94
CA LEU A 57 -0.94 -8.04 6.58
C LEU A 57 -0.72 -6.83 7.49
N LEU A 58 -1.31 -5.68 7.15
CA LEU A 58 -1.31 -4.50 8.00
C LEU A 58 -2.07 -4.76 9.32
N LYS A 59 -3.24 -5.40 9.26
CA LYS A 59 -4.03 -5.76 10.45
C LYS A 59 -3.31 -6.79 11.32
N GLU A 60 -2.82 -7.87 10.72
CA GLU A 60 -2.08 -8.91 11.46
C GLU A 60 -0.78 -8.38 12.08
N GLY A 61 -0.11 -7.44 11.40
CA GLY A 61 1.04 -6.72 11.95
C GLY A 61 0.68 -5.73 13.07
N CYS A 62 -0.55 -5.21 13.10
CA CYS A 62 -0.97 -4.26 14.13
C CYS A 62 -1.26 -4.91 15.48
N ASP A 63 -1.69 -6.18 15.48
CA ASP A 63 -2.04 -6.88 16.72
C ASP A 63 -0.80 -7.30 17.54
N GLY A 64 0.36 -7.44 16.89
CA GLY A 64 1.64 -7.77 17.55
C GLY A 64 2.62 -6.59 17.68
N TYR A 65 2.50 -5.57 16.83
CA TYR A 65 3.39 -4.42 16.83
C TYR A 65 2.55 -3.16 17.01
N LYS A 66 2.56 -2.60 18.22
CA LYS A 66 2.08 -1.23 18.45
C LYS A 66 2.79 -0.35 17.42
N ILE A 67 2.03 0.14 16.42
CA ILE A 67 2.50 1.21 15.54
C ILE A 67 3.07 2.25 16.50
N LEU A 68 4.36 2.57 16.34
CA LEU A 68 5.06 3.50 17.23
C LEU A 68 4.29 4.83 17.20
N GLU A 69 3.41 5.03 18.16
CA GLU A 69 2.75 6.29 18.43
C GLU A 69 3.84 7.28 18.84
N LYS A 70 4.35 7.99 17.84
CA LYS A 70 5.02 9.27 18.01
C LYS A 70 4.40 10.24 17.01
N PHE A 71 3.23 10.74 17.40
CA PHE A 71 2.80 12.09 17.10
C PHE A 71 2.70 12.82 18.43
#